data_AF-A0A1E7JXB6-F1
#
_entry.id   AF-A0A1E7JXB6-F1
#
_cell.length_a   1.000
_cell.length_b   1.000
_cell.length_c   1.000
_cell.angle_alpha   90.00
_cell.angle_beta   90.00
_cell.angle_gamma   90.00
#
_symmetry.space_group_name_H-M   'P 1'
#
loop_
_entity.id
_entity.type
_entity.pdbx_description
1 polymer ?
#
loop_
_entity_poly.entity_id
_entity_poly.type
_entity_poly.pdbx_seq_one_letter_code
_entity_poly.pdbx_strand_id
1 'polypeptide(L)'
;MSDIVDQINDVHREVGSRRVGEPEEEARTVLLRRTYDAAVEDVWDACTTKERISRWFLPVSGDLKPGGHYQLEGNAGGEIL
;
A
#
# COMPACT_ATOMS: atom_id res chain seq x y z
N MET A 1 -26.42 -3.07 1.63
CA MET A 1 -25.59 -2.38 0.63
C MET A 1 -24.93 -1.24 1.39
N SER A 2 -23.66 -1.38 1.79
CA SER A 2 -22.97 -0.30 2.51
C SER A 2 -22.89 0.90 1.57
N ASP A 3 -23.29 2.08 2.03
CA ASP A 3 -23.20 3.29 1.24
C ASP A 3 -21.70 3.57 0.96
N ILE A 4 -21.37 3.99 -0.25
CA ILE A 4 -19.99 4.37 -0.61
C ILE A 4 -19.50 5.51 0.29
N VAL A 5 -20.43 6.36 0.75
CA VAL A 5 -20.16 7.42 1.71
C VAL A 5 -19.69 6.86 3.05
N ASP A 6 -20.32 5.77 3.53
CA ASP A 6 -19.92 5.13 4.79
C ASP A 6 -18.50 4.56 4.67
N GLN A 7 -18.18 3.89 3.57
CA GLN A 7 -16.84 3.36 3.34
C GLN A 7 -15.76 4.46 3.23
N ILE A 8 -16.13 5.61 2.67
CA ILE A 8 -15.24 6.77 2.61
C ILE A 8 -15.02 7.32 4.03
N ASN A 9 -16.07 7.40 4.84
CA ASN A 9 -16.02 7.91 6.21
C ASN A 9 -15.27 6.99 7.18
N ASP A 10 -15.28 5.67 6.93
CA ASP A 10 -14.54 4.67 7.72
C ASP A 10 -13.01 4.81 7.62
N VAL A 11 -12.52 5.59 6.65
CA VAL A 11 -11.10 5.84 6.46
C VAL A 11 -10.72 7.16 7.12
N HIS A 12 -9.91 7.07 8.17
CA HIS A 12 -9.26 8.24 8.73
C HIS A 12 -8.09 8.68 7.82
N ARG A 13 -8.00 9.98 7.54
CA ARG A 13 -7.02 10.57 6.62
C ARG A 13 -6.30 11.74 7.29
N GLU A 14 -4.99 11.77 7.11
CA GLU A 14 -4.12 12.79 7.67
C GLU A 14 -3.04 13.18 6.65
N VAL A 15 -2.68 14.46 6.58
CA VAL A 15 -1.57 14.96 5.75
C VAL A 15 -0.41 15.33 6.67
N GLY A 16 0.80 14.84 6.35
CA GLY A 16 2.01 15.11 7.11
C GLY A 16 3.20 15.49 6.23
N SER A 17 4.39 15.50 6.82
CA SER A 17 5.67 15.69 6.14
C SER A 17 6.68 14.67 6.62
N ARG A 18 7.48 14.13 5.70
CA ARG A 18 8.57 13.18 5.99
C ARG A 18 9.73 13.40 5.02
N ARG A 19 10.96 13.17 5.47
CA ARG A 19 12.12 13.09 4.58
C ARG A 19 12.19 11.72 3.90
N VAL A 20 12.30 11.70 2.57
CA VAL A 20 12.30 10.46 1.76
C VAL A 20 13.32 10.55 0.61
N GLY A 21 13.77 9.41 0.12
CA GLY A 21 14.74 9.29 -0.99
C GLY A 21 16.21 9.37 -0.56
N GLU A 22 17.09 9.17 -1.53
CA GLU A 22 18.54 9.41 -1.42
C GLU A 22 18.98 10.34 -2.57
N PRO A 23 19.36 11.61 -2.28
CA PRO A 23 19.45 12.26 -0.97
C PRO A 23 18.07 12.48 -0.30
N GLU A 24 18.07 12.62 1.03
CA GLU A 24 16.83 12.85 1.80
C GLU A 24 16.22 14.24 1.52
N GLU A 25 15.09 14.26 0.83
CA GLU A 25 14.31 15.47 0.53
C GLU A 25 13.00 15.52 1.33
N GLU A 26 12.53 16.73 1.66
CA GLU A 26 11.26 16.92 2.37
C GLU A 26 10.07 16.66 1.43
N ALA A 27 9.22 15.69 1.78
CA ALA A 27 8.03 15.35 1.02
C ALA A 27 6.76 15.48 1.88
N ARG A 28 5.64 15.78 1.22
CA ARG A 28 4.30 15.66 1.81
C ARG A 28 3.88 14.19 1.83
N THR A 29 3.25 13.77 2.92
CA THR A 29 2.74 12.41 3.08
C THR A 29 1.23 12.41 3.29
N VAL A 30 0.57 11.35 2.83
CA VAL A 30 -0.83 11.07 3.13
C VAL A 30 -0.89 9.78 3.91
N LEU A 31 -1.51 9.82 5.09
CA LEU A 31 -1.70 8.67 5.95
C LEU A 31 -3.17 8.24 5.89
N LEU A 32 -3.40 6.96 5.64
CA LEU A 32 -4.73 6.34 5.62
C LEU A 32 -4.81 5.27 6.73
N ARG A 33 -5.85 5.32 7.56
CA ARG A 33 -6.16 4.29 8.58
C ARG A 33 -7.57 3.76 8.34
N ARG A 34 -7.71 2.44 8.31
CA ARG A 34 -9.01 1.74 8.22
C ARG A 34 -8.95 0.47 9.05
N THR A 35 -10.03 0.20 9.79
CA THR A 35 -10.21 -1.07 10.51
C THR A 35 -10.96 -2.05 9.62
N TYR A 36 -10.51 -3.30 9.61
CA TYR A 36 -11.16 -4.41 8.93
C TYR A 36 -11.58 -5.46 9.96
N ASP A 37 -12.76 -6.02 9.79
CA ASP A 37 -13.21 -7.21 10.53
C ASP A 37 -12.59 -8.47 9.91
N ALA A 38 -11.27 -8.60 10.04
CA ALA A 38 -10.45 -9.68 9.51
C ALA A 38 -9.24 -9.90 10.41
N ALA A 39 -8.69 -11.12 10.39
CA ALA A 39 -7.45 -11.42 11.10
C ALA A 39 -6.28 -10.61 10.49
N VAL A 40 -5.27 -10.30 11.31
CA VAL A 40 -4.09 -9.55 10.86
C VAL A 40 -3.36 -10.30 9.76
N GLU A 41 -3.29 -11.62 9.88
CA GLU A 41 -2.65 -12.53 8.93
C GLU A 41 -3.34 -12.48 7.56
N ASP A 42 -4.67 -12.38 7.53
CA ASP A 42 -5.43 -12.29 6.29
C ASP A 42 -5.22 -10.96 5.57
N VAL A 43 -5.08 -9.86 6.32
CA VAL A 43 -4.77 -8.53 5.78
C VAL A 43 -3.32 -8.47 5.32
N TRP A 44 -2.39 -9.04 6.08
CA TRP A 44 -0.98 -9.14 5.70
C TRP A 44 -0.81 -9.89 4.38
N ASP A 45 -1.40 -11.08 4.28
CA ASP A 45 -1.39 -11.89 3.06
C ASP A 45 -2.03 -11.14 1.88
N ALA A 46 -3.07 -10.33 2.12
CA ALA A 46 -3.65 -9.46 1.09
C ALA A 46 -2.69 -8.39 0.55
N CYS A 47 -1.78 -7.90 1.40
CA CYS A 47 -0.84 -6.83 1.11
C CYS A 47 0.52 -7.30 0.62
N THR A 48 0.92 -8.55 0.86
CA THR A 48 2.27 -9.04 0.53
C THR A 48 2.31 -10.18 -0.48
N THR A 49 1.23 -10.95 -0.64
CA THR A 49 1.20 -12.07 -1.59
C THR A 49 0.81 -11.57 -2.98
N LYS A 50 1.68 -11.80 -3.97
CA LYS A 50 1.50 -11.33 -5.36
C LYS A 50 0.11 -11.62 -5.93
N GLU A 51 -0.37 -12.86 -5.78
CA GLU A 51 -1.66 -13.31 -6.29
C GLU A 51 -2.84 -12.66 -5.56
N ARG A 52 -2.63 -12.17 -4.34
CA ARG A 52 -3.64 -11.48 -3.55
C ARG A 52 -3.64 -9.97 -3.75
N ILE A 53 -2.48 -9.35 -3.86
CA ILE A 53 -2.34 -7.93 -4.23
C ILE A 53 -3.10 -7.69 -5.55
N SER A 54 -2.91 -8.56 -6.53
CA SER A 54 -3.53 -8.45 -7.86
C SER A 54 -5.07 -8.54 -7.86
N ARG A 55 -5.70 -8.91 -6.74
CA ARG A 55 -7.18 -8.96 -6.62
C ARG A 55 -7.80 -7.61 -6.34
N TRP A 56 -7.03 -6.66 -5.80
CA TRP A 56 -7.54 -5.35 -5.37
C TRP A 56 -6.65 -4.17 -5.78
N PHE A 57 -5.44 -4.45 -6.26
CA PHE A 57 -4.49 -3.48 -6.80
C PHE A 57 -3.90 -3.99 -8.13
N LEU A 58 -2.88 -3.32 -8.65
CA LEU A 58 -2.23 -3.69 -9.91
C LEU A 58 -1.41 -4.99 -9.78
N PRO A 59 -1.33 -5.82 -10.85
CA PRO A 59 -0.40 -6.94 -10.89
C PRO A 59 1.04 -6.50 -10.63
N VAL A 60 1.78 -7.29 -9.85
CA VAL A 60 3.16 -7.00 -9.42
C VAL A 60 4.11 -8.15 -9.77
N SER A 61 5.34 -7.82 -10.15
CA SER A 61 6.41 -8.79 -10.47
C SER A 61 7.76 -8.33 -9.90
N GLY A 62 8.74 -9.24 -9.83
CA GLY A 62 10.08 -8.94 -9.31
C GLY A 62 10.55 -9.93 -8.24
N ASP A 63 11.61 -9.56 -7.54
CA ASP A 63 12.12 -10.28 -6.36
C ASP A 63 11.46 -9.69 -5.10
N LEU A 64 10.29 -10.23 -4.73
CA LEU A 64 9.40 -9.63 -3.73
C LEU A 64 9.81 -9.98 -2.28
N LYS A 65 11.03 -9.57 -1.91
CA LYS A 65 11.61 -9.74 -0.58
C LYS A 65 12.48 -8.52 -0.22
N PRO A 66 12.82 -8.31 1.06
CA PRO A 66 13.73 -7.23 1.44
C PRO A 66 15.06 -7.29 0.68
N GLY A 67 15.54 -6.14 0.21
CA GLY A 67 16.68 -5.97 -0.70
C GLY A 67 16.40 -6.33 -2.17
N GLY A 68 15.18 -6.75 -2.48
CA GLY A 68 14.73 -7.06 -3.83
C GLY A 68 14.11 -5.86 -4.55
N HIS A 69 13.47 -6.12 -5.68
CA HIS A 69 12.86 -5.11 -6.54
C HIS A 69 11.45 -5.53 -6.95
N TYR A 70 10.58 -4.55 -7.19
CA TYR A 70 9.21 -4.76 -7.65
C TYR A 70 8.89 -3.89 -8.87
N GLN A 71 7.97 -4.36 -9.70
CA GLN A 71 7.40 -3.64 -10.83
C GLN A 71 5.88 -3.88 -10.89
N LEU A 72 5.11 -2.80 -10.80
CA LEU A 72 3.66 -2.82 -11.04
C LEU A 72 3.39 -2.67 -12.54
N GLU A 73 2.45 -3.45 -13.07
CA GLU A 73 2.13 -3.42 -14.49
C GLU A 73 1.62 -2.04 -14.94
N GLY A 74 2.28 -1.44 -15.94
CA GLY A 74 1.93 -0.12 -16.47
C GLY A 74 2.11 1.06 -15.49
N ASN A 75 2.83 0.85 -14.39
CA ASN A 75 2.98 1.85 -13.32
C ASN A 75 4.39 1.83 -12.72
N ALA A 76 4.56 2.36 -11.52
CA ALA A 76 5.84 2.49 -10.84
C ALA A 76 6.50 1.13 -10.52
N GLY A 77 7.83 1.14 -10.52
CA GLY A 77 8.68 0.10 -9.94
C GLY A 77 9.65 0.71 -8.93
N GLY A 78 10.30 -0.12 -8.13
CA GLY A 78 11.23 0.32 -7.10
C GLY A 78 11.89 -0.82 -6.33
N GLU A 79 12.63 -0.45 -5.30
CA GLU A 79 13.31 -1.39 -4.39
C GLU A 79 12.50 -1.60 -3.11
N ILE A 80 12.67 -2.78 -2.51
CA ILE A 80 12.08 -3.11 -1.21
C ILE A 80 13.20 -2.99 -0.17
N LEU A 81 13.16 -1.92 0.64
CA LEU A 81 14.17 -1.61 1.67
C LEU A 81 13.98 -2.43 2.95
#